data_AF-A0A7V5L1Z3-F1
#
_entry.id   AF-A0A7V5L1Z3-F1
#
_cell.length_a   1.000
_cell.length_b   1.000
_cell.length_c   1.000
_cell.angle_alpha   90.00
_cell.angle_beta   90.00
_cell.angle_gamma   90.00
#
_symmetry.space_group_name_H-M   'P 1'
#
loop_
_entity.id
_entity.type
_entity.pdbx_description
1 polymer ?
#
loop_
_entity_poly.entity_id
_entity_poly.type
_entity_poly.pdbx_seq_one_letter_code
_entity_poly.pdbx_strand_id
1 'polypeptide(L)'
;MHNLVPSIGEINGDRSNYPYGNIPGEKRVYGKVDMEIESSKRVAEPKKNILGDIARTYFYMHDKYNMYISPQQEKMLIKWNNQDPVTRWEKKKNLLVKDIQGDDNEYISHYRKITALKPIQADTIEENSNFGDLKSELENKYSFIFDHLSKPVATILLLIMTLFTLYIRKRKK
;
A
#
# COMPACT_ATOMS: atom_id res chain seq x y z
N MET A 1 12.67 2.96 -4.91
CA MET A 1 12.61 4.03 -5.93
C MET A 1 11.56 3.77 -7.00
N HIS A 2 11.05 2.54 -7.17
CA HIS A 2 9.90 2.27 -8.04
C HIS A 2 8.68 3.16 -7.74
N ASN A 3 8.44 3.48 -6.46
CA ASN A 3 7.35 4.35 -5.98
C ASN A 3 7.69 5.86 -5.86
N LEU A 4 8.81 6.33 -6.43
CA LEU A 4 9.16 7.75 -6.43
C LEU A 4 9.02 8.34 -7.84
N VAL A 5 8.35 9.49 -7.93
CA VAL A 5 8.17 10.26 -9.16
C VAL A 5 8.27 11.75 -8.85
N PRO A 6 8.80 12.57 -9.78
CA PRO A 6 8.73 14.02 -9.63
C PRO A 6 7.29 14.50 -9.74
N SER A 7 6.90 15.45 -8.90
CA SER A 7 5.57 16.06 -8.88
C SER A 7 5.65 17.57 -8.65
N ILE A 8 4.61 18.29 -9.06
CA ILE A 8 4.44 19.71 -8.73
C ILE A 8 4.07 19.81 -7.25
N GLY A 9 4.77 20.66 -6.49
CA GLY A 9 4.67 20.72 -5.03
C GLY A 9 3.26 20.99 -4.51
N GLU A 10 2.53 21.92 -5.14
CA GLU A 10 1.12 22.22 -4.82
C GLU A 10 0.23 20.98 -5.01
N ILE A 11 0.29 20.34 -6.18
CA ILE A 11 -0.48 19.12 -6.47
C ILE A 11 -0.13 17.99 -5.51
N ASN A 12 1.14 17.84 -5.15
CA ASN A 12 1.58 16.84 -4.19
C ASN A 12 1.01 17.12 -2.78
N GLY A 13 1.00 18.40 -2.37
CA GLY A 13 0.40 18.85 -1.11
C GLY A 13 -1.10 18.57 -1.06
N ASP A 14 -1.82 19.02 -2.09
CA ASP A 14 -3.27 18.87 -2.19
C ASP A 14 -3.72 17.41 -2.30
N ARG A 15 -2.94 16.59 -3.03
CA ARG A 15 -3.23 15.15 -3.17
C ARG A 15 -3.10 14.43 -1.83
N SER A 16 -2.22 14.91 -0.95
CA SER A 16 -2.05 14.40 0.41
C SER A 16 -1.91 12.86 0.40
N ASN A 17 -2.67 12.16 1.25
CA ASN A 17 -2.79 10.70 1.28
C ASN A 17 -4.10 10.21 0.64
N TYR A 18 -4.71 10.99 -0.26
CA TYR A 18 -5.99 10.61 -0.86
C TYR A 18 -5.81 9.39 -1.79
N PRO A 19 -6.70 8.38 -1.68
CA PRO A 19 -6.75 7.31 -2.66
C PRO A 19 -7.01 7.88 -4.05
N TYR A 20 -6.43 7.20 -5.04
CA TYR A 20 -6.77 7.46 -6.42
C TYR A 20 -8.19 6.97 -6.72
N GLY A 21 -8.89 7.67 -7.60
CA GLY A 21 -10.23 7.33 -8.04
C GLY A 21 -10.70 8.22 -9.19
N ASN A 22 -11.89 7.96 -9.69
CA ASN A 22 -12.52 8.77 -10.73
C ASN A 22 -13.46 9.81 -10.08
N ILE A 23 -13.41 11.06 -10.53
CA ILE A 23 -14.16 12.21 -10.05
C ILE A 23 -15.06 12.71 -11.18
N PRO A 24 -16.38 12.43 -11.16
CA PRO A 24 -17.28 12.91 -12.20
C PRO A 24 -17.50 14.44 -12.12
N GLY A 25 -17.59 15.10 -13.26
CA GLY A 25 -17.86 16.55 -13.32
C GLY A 25 -16.65 17.44 -12.97
N GLU A 26 -15.45 16.91 -13.19
CA GLU A 26 -14.12 17.49 -13.04
C GLU A 26 -14.05 19.02 -13.20
N LYS A 27 -13.93 19.74 -12.08
CA LYS A 27 -13.51 21.16 -12.12
C LYS A 27 -12.01 21.21 -12.36
N ARG A 28 -11.58 21.84 -13.45
CA ARG A 28 -10.17 22.02 -13.81
C ARG A 28 -9.49 23.12 -12.97
N VAL A 29 -9.30 22.84 -11.68
CA VAL A 29 -8.71 23.80 -10.71
C VAL A 29 -7.28 24.18 -11.08
N TYR A 30 -6.48 23.23 -11.59
CA TYR A 30 -5.08 23.47 -11.99
C TYR A 30 -4.92 23.91 -13.46
N GLY A 31 -5.99 24.43 -14.08
CA GLY A 31 -5.96 24.95 -15.45
C GLY A 31 -5.64 23.88 -16.49
N LYS A 32 -4.41 23.91 -17.05
CA LYS A 32 -3.96 22.98 -18.10
C LYS A 32 -3.49 21.64 -17.56
N VAL A 33 -3.23 21.53 -16.26
CA VAL A 33 -2.77 20.28 -15.66
C VAL A 33 -3.96 19.33 -15.50
N ASP A 34 -3.86 18.16 -16.11
CA ASP A 34 -4.87 17.09 -16.08
C ASP A 34 -4.74 16.30 -14.76
N MET A 35 -5.23 16.90 -13.70
CA MET A 35 -5.26 16.34 -12.35
C MET A 35 -6.43 16.97 -11.61
N GLU A 36 -7.23 16.16 -10.94
CA GLU A 36 -8.38 16.62 -10.19
C GLU A 36 -8.30 16.13 -8.75
N ILE A 37 -8.66 16.99 -7.81
CA ILE A 37 -8.62 16.68 -6.39
C ILE A 37 -9.94 17.13 -5.78
N GLU A 38 -10.68 16.17 -5.24
CA GLU A 38 -11.94 16.41 -4.55
C GLU A 38 -11.75 16.18 -3.05
N SER A 39 -11.34 17.22 -2.33
CA SER A 39 -11.02 17.13 -0.90
C SER A 39 -12.21 16.74 -0.02
N SER A 40 -13.43 17.08 -0.43
CA SER A 40 -14.67 16.69 0.25
C SER A 40 -14.88 15.17 0.28
N LYS A 41 -14.51 14.48 -0.81
CA LYS A 41 -14.55 13.01 -0.91
C LYS A 41 -13.21 12.34 -0.63
N ARG A 42 -12.15 13.14 -0.47
CA ARG A 42 -10.75 12.69 -0.31
C ARG A 42 -10.32 11.76 -1.44
N VAL A 43 -10.56 12.17 -2.68
CA VAL A 43 -10.17 11.42 -3.89
C VAL A 43 -9.31 12.29 -4.77
N ALA A 44 -8.33 11.67 -5.42
CA ALA A 44 -7.49 12.28 -6.44
C ALA A 44 -7.64 11.52 -7.77
N GLU A 45 -7.93 12.22 -8.86
CA GLU A 45 -7.96 11.66 -10.21
C GLU A 45 -6.75 12.16 -10.99
N PRO A 46 -5.87 11.26 -11.46
CA PRO A 46 -4.72 11.63 -12.28
C PRO A 46 -5.05 11.59 -13.77
N LYS A 47 -4.23 12.25 -14.58
CA LYS A 47 -4.29 12.15 -16.05
C LYS A 47 -4.31 10.73 -16.58
N LYS A 48 -5.01 10.54 -17.69
CA LYS A 48 -5.28 9.21 -18.27
C LYS A 48 -4.04 8.42 -18.72
N ASN A 49 -2.94 9.11 -19.06
CA ASN A 49 -1.73 8.49 -19.61
C ASN A 49 -0.67 8.12 -18.55
N ILE A 50 -1.02 8.15 -17.26
CA ILE A 50 -0.18 7.61 -16.16
C ILE A 50 -0.94 6.64 -15.26
N LEU A 51 -2.16 6.27 -15.66
CA LEU A 51 -2.99 5.37 -14.85
C LEU A 51 -2.32 4.00 -14.71
N GLY A 52 -1.68 3.53 -15.79
CA GLY A 52 -0.92 2.30 -15.82
C GLY A 52 0.32 2.36 -14.93
N ASP A 53 1.06 3.46 -14.97
CA ASP A 53 2.26 3.69 -14.16
C ASP A 53 1.92 3.60 -12.67
N ILE A 54 0.83 4.26 -12.26
CA ILE A 54 0.31 4.22 -10.89
C ILE A 54 -0.08 2.79 -10.54
N ALA A 55 -0.85 2.11 -11.38
CA ALA A 55 -1.29 0.73 -11.13
C ALA A 55 -0.11 -0.23 -10.91
N ARG A 56 0.87 -0.24 -11.80
CA ARG A 56 2.05 -1.11 -11.69
C ARG A 56 2.93 -0.77 -10.48
N THR A 57 2.97 0.49 -10.07
CA THR A 57 3.63 0.90 -8.83
C THR A 57 2.91 0.33 -7.61
N TYR A 58 1.57 0.42 -7.56
CA TYR A 58 0.78 -0.17 -6.48
C TYR A 58 0.95 -1.69 -6.42
N PHE A 59 0.95 -2.38 -7.56
CA PHE A 59 1.13 -3.83 -7.62
C PHE A 59 2.51 -4.25 -7.12
N TYR A 60 3.56 -3.54 -7.52
CA TYR A 60 4.91 -3.77 -7.00
C TYR A 60 4.95 -3.57 -5.47
N MET A 61 4.37 -2.49 -4.95
CA MET A 61 4.35 -2.24 -3.51
C MET A 61 3.52 -3.27 -2.74
N HIS A 62 2.45 -3.77 -3.34
CA HIS A 62 1.63 -4.86 -2.80
C HIS A 62 2.44 -6.15 -2.66
N ASP A 63 3.07 -6.61 -3.75
CA ASP A 63 3.84 -7.86 -3.76
C ASP A 63 5.12 -7.76 -2.93
N LYS A 64 5.82 -6.62 -2.98
CA LYS A 64 7.13 -6.46 -2.35
C LYS A 64 7.04 -6.24 -0.84
N TYR A 65 5.99 -5.57 -0.38
CA TYR A 65 5.88 -5.08 1.00
C TYR A 65 4.57 -5.46 1.69
N ASN A 66 3.79 -6.40 1.13
CA ASN A 66 2.48 -6.81 1.64
C ASN A 66 1.53 -5.61 1.87
N MET A 67 1.63 -4.58 1.02
CA MET A 67 0.79 -3.39 1.12
C MET A 67 -0.67 -3.74 0.82
N TYR A 68 -1.56 -3.50 1.77
CA TYR A 68 -2.98 -3.77 1.58
C TYR A 68 -3.60 -2.89 0.49
N ILE A 69 -4.31 -3.53 -0.46
CA ILE A 69 -5.14 -2.88 -1.47
C ILE A 69 -6.58 -3.35 -1.26
N SER A 70 -7.52 -2.42 -1.20
CA SER A 70 -8.94 -2.78 -1.04
C SER A 70 -9.47 -3.44 -2.33
N PRO A 71 -10.47 -4.33 -2.25
CA PRO A 71 -11.03 -4.99 -3.44
C PRO A 71 -11.55 -4.02 -4.50
N GLN A 72 -12.08 -2.86 -4.09
CA GLN A 72 -12.54 -1.81 -5.01
C GLN A 72 -11.37 -1.15 -5.72
N GLN A 73 -10.30 -0.82 -4.99
CA GLN A 73 -9.10 -0.21 -5.54
C GLN A 73 -8.36 -1.20 -6.46
N GLU A 74 -8.29 -2.47 -6.08
CA GLU A 74 -7.69 -3.53 -6.91
C GLU A 74 -8.36 -3.59 -8.29
N LYS A 75 -9.70 -3.68 -8.33
CA LYS A 75 -10.45 -3.69 -9.60
C LYS A 75 -10.15 -2.48 -10.48
N MET A 76 -10.05 -1.30 -9.86
CA MET A 76 -9.71 -0.06 -10.56
C MET A 76 -8.28 -0.09 -11.11
N LEU A 77 -7.30 -0.46 -10.30
CA LEU A 77 -5.89 -0.52 -10.72
C LEU A 77 -5.68 -1.58 -11.82
N ILE A 78 -6.36 -2.73 -11.75
CA ILE A 78 -6.34 -3.74 -12.80
C ILE A 78 -6.86 -3.17 -14.12
N LYS A 79 -8.00 -2.47 -14.07
CA LYS A 79 -8.54 -1.79 -15.24
C LYS A 79 -7.53 -0.79 -15.81
N TRP A 80 -6.91 0.02 -14.97
CA TRP A 80 -5.93 1.03 -15.37
C TRP A 80 -4.68 0.41 -16.03
N ASN A 81 -4.10 -0.63 -15.42
CA ASN A 81 -2.98 -1.36 -16.01
C ASN A 81 -3.31 -1.91 -17.42
N ASN A 82 -4.55 -2.39 -17.60
CA ASN A 82 -4.98 -2.99 -18.86
C ASN A 82 -5.34 -1.96 -19.94
N GLN A 83 -5.66 -0.72 -19.54
CA GLN A 83 -6.02 0.39 -20.41
C GLN A 83 -4.81 1.23 -20.82
N ASP A 84 -3.78 1.31 -19.98
CA ASP A 84 -2.59 2.13 -20.17
C ASP A 84 -1.31 1.25 -20.14
N PRO A 85 -0.88 0.73 -21.32
CA PRO A 85 0.27 -0.16 -21.42
C PRO A 85 1.60 0.50 -21.09
N VAL A 86 2.57 -0.33 -20.70
CA VAL A 86 3.92 0.14 -20.35
C VAL A 86 4.57 0.94 -21.47
N THR A 87 5.04 2.13 -21.13
CA THR A 87 5.74 3.04 -22.03
C THR A 87 7.23 2.75 -22.11
N ARG A 88 7.90 3.32 -23.12
CA ARG A 88 9.37 3.26 -23.24
C ARG A 88 10.07 3.92 -22.04
N TRP A 89 9.49 5.01 -21.53
CA TRP A 89 10.04 5.73 -20.39
C TRP A 89 10.00 4.88 -19.12
N GLU A 90 8.87 4.22 -18.83
CA GLU A 90 8.76 3.32 -17.68
C GLU A 90 9.78 2.19 -17.72
N LYS A 91 9.97 1.55 -18.89
CA LYS A 91 11.00 0.52 -19.06
C LYS A 91 12.40 1.06 -18.74
N LYS A 92 12.74 2.24 -19.29
CA LYS A 92 14.02 2.88 -19.04
C LYS A 92 14.20 3.21 -17.55
N LYS A 93 13.19 3.83 -16.92
CA LYS A 93 13.20 4.14 -15.48
C LYS A 93 13.38 2.87 -14.65
N ASN A 94 12.63 1.81 -14.95
CA ASN A 94 12.69 0.54 -14.23
C ASN A 94 14.10 -0.09 -14.29
N LEU A 95 14.75 -0.06 -15.45
CA LEU A 95 16.14 -0.54 -15.60
C LEU A 95 17.13 0.29 -14.77
N LEU A 96 17.01 1.62 -14.80
CA LEU A 96 17.87 2.50 -14.00
C LEU A 96 17.67 2.30 -12.49
N VAL A 97 16.42 2.14 -12.07
CA VAL A 97 16.09 1.86 -10.66
C VAL A 97 16.63 0.50 -10.24
N LYS A 98 16.49 -0.53 -11.09
CA LYS A 98 17.03 -1.87 -10.83
C LYS A 98 18.55 -1.84 -10.68
N ASP A 99 19.26 -1.09 -11.53
CA ASP A 99 20.72 -0.95 -11.45
C ASP A 99 21.16 -0.33 -10.11
N ILE A 100 20.40 0.64 -9.59
CA ILE A 100 20.72 1.33 -8.34
C ILE A 100 20.25 0.56 -7.09
N GLN A 101 19.06 -0.05 -7.11
CA GLN A 101 18.44 -0.67 -5.94
C GLN A 101 18.58 -2.20 -5.89
N GLY A 102 18.89 -2.83 -7.01
CA GLY A 102 18.99 -4.28 -7.18
C GLY A 102 17.68 -5.00 -7.48
N ASP A 103 16.52 -4.34 -7.36
CA ASP A 103 15.22 -4.98 -7.56
C ASP A 103 14.43 -4.46 -8.77
N ASP A 104 13.74 -5.38 -9.43
CA ASP A 104 12.96 -5.14 -10.65
C ASP A 104 11.48 -4.96 -10.32
N ASN A 105 10.79 -4.06 -11.03
CA ASN A 105 9.34 -4.08 -11.06
C ASN A 105 8.86 -5.00 -12.20
N GLU A 106 8.53 -6.25 -11.85
CA GLU A 106 8.07 -7.27 -12.80
C GLU A 106 6.80 -6.86 -13.58
N TYR A 107 5.97 -5.99 -12.99
CA TYR A 107 4.79 -5.45 -13.67
C TYR A 107 5.15 -4.52 -14.84
N ILE A 108 6.40 -4.03 -14.90
CA ILE A 108 6.95 -3.24 -16.01
C ILE A 108 7.75 -4.12 -16.98
N SER A 109 8.66 -4.95 -16.47
CA SER A 109 9.56 -5.77 -17.31
C SER A 109 8.80 -6.90 -18.04
N HIS A 110 7.81 -7.51 -17.37
CA HIS A 110 6.97 -8.58 -17.90
C HIS A 110 5.51 -8.13 -18.02
N TYR A 111 5.30 -6.94 -18.62
CA TYR A 111 3.97 -6.37 -18.77
C TYR A 111 2.99 -7.34 -19.42
N ARG A 112 1.84 -7.50 -18.76
CA ARG A 112 0.69 -8.24 -19.26
C ARG A 112 -0.59 -7.63 -18.72
N LYS A 113 -1.70 -7.92 -19.39
CA LYS A 113 -3.03 -7.67 -18.83
C LYS A 113 -3.30 -8.65 -17.69
N ILE A 114 -3.89 -8.17 -16.60
CA ILE A 114 -4.12 -8.92 -15.37
C ILE A 114 -5.62 -8.96 -15.09
N THR A 115 -6.08 -10.00 -14.39
CA THR A 115 -7.49 -10.17 -13.98
C THR A 115 -7.67 -10.19 -12.45
N ALA A 116 -6.62 -10.52 -11.69
CA ALA A 116 -6.58 -10.50 -10.23
C ALA A 116 -5.12 -10.36 -9.75
N LEU A 117 -4.92 -9.77 -8.57
CA LEU A 117 -3.62 -9.76 -7.89
C LEU A 117 -3.38 -11.07 -7.13
N LYS A 118 -2.11 -11.32 -6.79
CA LYS A 118 -1.77 -12.40 -5.87
C LYS A 118 -2.38 -12.06 -4.51
N PRO A 119 -2.99 -13.01 -3.78
CA PRO A 119 -3.40 -12.75 -2.42
C PRO A 119 -2.15 -12.40 -1.60
N ILE A 120 -2.28 -11.44 -0.68
CA ILE A 120 -1.26 -11.22 0.34
C ILE A 120 -1.07 -12.57 1.02
N GLN A 121 0.13 -13.12 0.93
CA GLN A 121 0.55 -14.20 1.81
C GLN A 121 0.50 -13.57 3.19
N ALA A 122 -0.60 -13.80 3.92
CA ALA A 122 -0.55 -13.64 5.37
C ALA A 122 0.66 -14.48 5.75
N ASP A 123 1.69 -13.84 6.32
CA ASP A 123 2.84 -14.57 6.85
C ASP A 123 2.26 -15.79 7.55
N THR A 124 2.50 -16.97 6.98
CA THR A 124 2.29 -18.21 7.70
C THR A 124 3.27 -18.09 8.85
N ILE A 125 2.80 -17.50 9.95
CA ILE A 125 3.29 -17.85 11.26
C ILE A 125 3.14 -19.36 11.24
N GLU A 126 4.27 -20.05 11.14
CA GLU A 126 4.31 -21.50 11.26
C GLU A 126 3.47 -21.84 12.49
N GLU A 127 2.43 -22.66 12.33
CA GLU A 127 1.49 -23.07 13.38
C GLU A 127 2.15 -23.94 14.48
N ASN A 128 3.47 -23.81 14.67
CA ASN A 128 4.29 -24.61 15.57
C ASN A 128 4.93 -23.80 16.71
N SER A 129 4.40 -22.63 17.08
CA SER A 129 4.75 -22.00 18.35
C SER A 129 3.71 -22.39 19.42
N ASN A 130 4.09 -23.26 20.35
CA ASN A 130 3.31 -23.51 21.56
C ASN A 130 2.99 -22.15 22.22
N PHE A 131 1.79 -21.95 22.75
CA PHE A 131 1.38 -20.68 23.37
C PHE A 131 2.37 -20.23 24.48
N GLY A 132 3.04 -21.20 25.13
CA GLY A 132 4.12 -20.93 26.08
C GLY A 132 5.36 -20.27 25.45
N ASP A 133 5.73 -20.68 24.24
CA ASP A 133 6.89 -20.14 23.50
C ASP A 133 6.58 -18.73 22.98
N LEU A 134 5.37 -18.52 22.50
CA LEU A 134 4.93 -17.19 22.08
C LEU A 134 4.88 -16.20 23.26
N LYS A 135 4.43 -16.67 24.42
CA LYS A 135 4.38 -15.86 25.65
C LYS A 135 5.80 -15.48 26.09
N SER A 136 6.74 -16.41 26.10
CA SER A 136 8.12 -16.14 26.52
C SER A 136 8.85 -15.24 25.52
N GLU A 137 8.61 -15.38 24.22
CA GLU A 137 9.15 -14.49 23.19
C GLU A 137 8.60 -13.06 23.35
N LEU A 138 7.30 -12.91 23.58
CA LEU A 138 6.67 -11.61 23.81
C LEU A 138 7.18 -10.95 25.10
N GLU A 139 7.30 -11.70 26.19
CA GLU A 139 7.87 -11.20 27.46
C GLU A 139 9.33 -10.75 27.29
N ASN A 140 10.13 -11.47 26.49
CA ASN A 140 11.51 -11.11 26.20
C ASN A 140 11.61 -9.88 25.29
N LYS A 141 10.82 -9.84 24.22
CA LYS A 141 10.82 -8.77 23.21
C LYS A 141 10.29 -7.45 23.75
N TYR A 142 9.33 -7.51 24.66
CA TYR A 142 8.73 -6.34 25.31
C TYR A 142 9.17 -6.20 26.78
N SER A 143 10.27 -6.84 27.17
CA SER A 143 10.85 -6.75 28.53
C SER A 143 11.05 -5.30 28.97
N PHE A 144 11.47 -4.43 28.05
CA PHE A 144 11.59 -2.99 28.23
C PHE A 144 10.31 -2.29 28.73
N ILE A 145 9.11 -2.78 28.37
CA ILE A 145 7.84 -2.23 28.87
C ILE A 145 7.64 -2.56 30.35
N PHE A 146 8.10 -3.74 30.79
CA PHE A 146 8.03 -4.17 32.19
C PHE A 146 9.09 -3.50 33.07
N ASP A 147 10.15 -2.93 32.50
CA ASP A 147 11.16 -2.16 33.23
C ASP A 147 10.66 -0.75 33.62
N HIS A 148 9.68 -0.22 32.88
CA HIS A 148 9.13 1.12 33.11
C HIS A 148 7.69 1.14 33.64
N LEU A 149 7.02 -0.01 33.74
CA LEU A 149 5.68 -0.14 34.30
C LEU A 149 5.62 -1.27 35.33
N SER A 150 4.88 -1.05 36.43
CA SER A 150 4.67 -2.11 37.41
C SER A 150 3.94 -3.29 36.78
N LYS A 151 4.33 -4.52 37.16
CA LYS A 151 3.76 -5.78 36.66
C LYS A 151 2.22 -5.78 36.50
N PRO A 152 1.40 -5.25 37.43
CA PRO A 152 -0.05 -5.23 37.25
C PRO A 152 -0.52 -4.30 36.11
N VAL A 153 0.22 -3.24 35.78
CA VAL A 153 -0.17 -2.31 34.70
C VAL A 153 0.18 -2.91 33.33
N ALA A 154 1.31 -3.58 33.21
CA ALA A 154 1.71 -4.25 31.97
C ALA A 154 0.79 -5.42 31.60
N THR A 155 0.31 -6.20 32.58
CA THR A 155 -0.67 -7.27 32.33
C THR A 155 -2.02 -6.73 31.87
N ILE A 156 -2.49 -5.61 32.45
CA ILE A 156 -3.71 -4.93 32.02
C ILE A 156 -3.58 -4.43 30.57
N LEU A 157 -2.44 -3.82 30.22
CA LEU A 157 -2.18 -3.36 28.84
C LEU A 157 -2.19 -4.50 27.83
N LEU A 158 -1.58 -5.64 28.16
CA LEU A 158 -1.62 -6.83 27.30
C LEU A 158 -3.04 -7.39 27.13
N LEU A 159 -3.84 -7.39 28.19
CA LEU A 159 -5.26 -7.77 28.13
C LEU A 159 -6.08 -6.83 27.24
N ILE A 160 -5.82 -5.52 27.32
CA ILE A 160 -6.50 -4.52 26.47
C ILE A 160 -6.09 -4.71 25.00
N MET A 161 -4.80 -4.91 24.72
CA MET A 161 -4.30 -5.13 23.36
C MET A 161 -4.81 -6.44 22.74
N THR A 162 -4.93 -7.52 23.53
CA THR A 162 -5.52 -8.78 23.07
C THR A 162 -7.02 -8.66 22.83
N LEU A 163 -7.77 -7.97 23.68
CA LEU A 163 -9.19 -7.68 23.44
C LEU A 163 -9.39 -6.79 22.22
N PHE A 164 -8.55 -5.78 22.02
CA PHE A 164 -8.61 -4.89 20.86
C PHE A 164 -8.32 -5.61 19.54
N THR A 165 -7.30 -6.49 19.52
CA THR A 165 -6.99 -7.31 18.34
C THR A 165 -8.10 -8.32 18.02
N LEU A 166 -8.73 -8.93 19.04
CA LEU A 166 -9.91 -9.78 18.87
C LEU A 166 -11.13 -9.00 18.35
N TYR A 167 -11.36 -7.79 18.86
CA TYR A 167 -12.43 -6.90 18.40
C TYR A 167 -12.24 -6.52 16.92
N ILE A 168 -11.03 -6.15 16.50
CA ILE A 168 -10.71 -5.86 15.10
C ILE A 168 -10.92 -7.10 14.22
N ARG A 169 -10.50 -8.29 14.68
CA ARG A 169 -10.71 -9.55 13.94
C ARG A 169 -12.19 -9.86 13.72
N LYS A 170 -13.04 -9.68 14.74
CA LYS A 170 -14.48 -9.92 14.63
C LYS A 170 -15.18 -8.97 13.65
N ARG A 171 -14.69 -7.74 13.51
CA ARG A 171 -15.25 -6.74 12.59
C ARG A 171 -14.85 -6.92 11.12
N LYS A 172 -13.80 -7.72 10.85
CA LYS A 172 -13.32 -8.04 9.50
C LYS A 172 -13.90 -9.34 8.92
N LYS A 173 -14.63 -10.13 9.71
CA LYS A 173 -15.51 -11.22 9.24
C LYS A 173 -16.90 -10.65 8.97
#